data_AF-A0A1I6IH12-F1
#
_entry.id   AF-A0A1I6IH12-F1
#
_cell.length_a   1.000
_cell.length_b   1.000
_cell.length_c   1.000
_cell.angle_alpha   90.00
_cell.angle_beta   90.00
_cell.angle_gamma   90.00
#
_symmetry.space_group_name_H-M   'P 1'
#
loop_
_entity.id
_entity.type
_entity.pdbx_description
1 polymer ?
#
loop_
_entity_poly.entity_id
_entity_poly.type
_entity_poly.pdbx_seq_one_letter_code
_entity_poly.pdbx_strand_id
1 'polypeptide(L)'
;MPGHLETLLAFDRQYQRDQQQSPVFLHRRDRRYALDQELEGQRAPRLDHWLAHLQALGSGTGSQYPEMKFWRRLETGFVLAGAVLGVVAMSGLLFYDGGQQINITVILAFILLQLVLAIYTAIQGVAGWQPWAPVLERLLRKSPGADTPALKPLHAPLMARNAQAAGLAFGVTGLVTLLISVVLQDLAFGWSTTLDTSAGVWHDIVSMVAAPWAGWLPAAAPSLELVTETRFFRLAGSREMENAGRWGAWWPFVAMAWLTWVVLPRLILLLVARLDLRRQSRRALARHPGYPALLWRLETPSVDTGSDTPDSGQLPDLEASDTVAIPRTSLVVSWAGSPAYESQLPEGVGDPLPAGGNQSLAADRETLRELAARRNSSDGHLLVIARSWEPPTAELEDFLDEATDHLPGIRITLLPVATTSSSRPTAWQLAQWLRFAHRLGRGSAVAVPDEVEIEP
;
A
#
# COMPACT_ATOMS: atom_id res chain seq x y z
N MET A 1 13.43 6.74 -10.38
CA MET A 1 12.49 5.61 -10.56
C MET A 1 11.85 5.35 -9.22
N PRO A 2 10.52 5.47 -9.07
CA PRO A 2 9.85 5.07 -7.84
C PRO A 2 10.31 3.65 -7.48
N GLY A 3 10.68 3.47 -6.22
CA GLY A 3 11.39 2.27 -5.79
C GLY A 3 10.50 1.04 -5.96
N HIS A 4 11.06 -0.12 -6.32
CA HIS A 4 10.29 -1.39 -6.36
C HIS A 4 9.60 -1.70 -5.02
N LEU A 5 10.11 -1.14 -3.92
CA LEU A 5 9.49 -1.14 -2.61
C LEU A 5 8.19 -0.29 -2.56
N GLU A 6 8.18 0.90 -3.17
CA GLU A 6 6.99 1.75 -3.31
C GLU A 6 5.92 1.03 -4.13
N THR A 7 6.29 0.45 -5.27
CA THR A 7 5.38 -0.35 -6.09
C THR A 7 4.78 -1.51 -5.30
N LEU A 8 5.61 -2.26 -4.54
CA LEU A 8 5.14 -3.36 -3.70
C LEU A 8 4.13 -2.89 -2.64
N LEU A 9 4.43 -1.79 -1.94
CA LEU A 9 3.55 -1.23 -0.91
C LEU A 9 2.25 -0.65 -1.49
N ALA A 10 2.36 0.04 -2.63
CA ALA A 10 1.20 0.56 -3.35
C ALA A 10 0.30 -0.59 -3.82
N PHE A 11 0.90 -1.67 -4.33
CA PHE A 11 0.18 -2.87 -4.74
C PHE A 11 -0.50 -3.58 -3.57
N ASP A 12 0.20 -3.82 -2.46
CA ASP A 12 -0.38 -4.46 -1.28
C ASP A 12 -1.58 -3.64 -0.76
N ARG A 13 -1.46 -2.31 -0.65
CA ARG A 13 -2.59 -1.46 -0.25
C ARG A 13 -3.77 -1.51 -1.20
N GLN A 14 -3.49 -1.47 -2.51
CA GLN A 14 -4.55 -1.57 -3.51
C GLN A 14 -5.24 -2.94 -3.41
N TYR A 15 -4.47 -4.01 -3.21
CA TYR A 15 -5.00 -5.35 -2.98
C TYR A 15 -5.88 -5.43 -1.73
N GLN A 16 -5.48 -4.81 -0.60
CA GLN A 16 -6.32 -4.77 0.61
C GLN A 16 -7.62 -3.98 0.38
N ARG A 17 -7.60 -2.88 -0.39
CA ARG A 17 -8.80 -2.12 -0.76
C ARG A 17 -9.71 -2.91 -1.69
N ASP A 18 -9.12 -3.60 -2.66
CA ASP A 18 -9.85 -4.42 -3.63
C ASP A 18 -10.57 -5.60 -2.95
N GLN A 19 -10.12 -6.09 -1.78
CA GLN A 19 -10.84 -7.14 -1.04
C GLN A 19 -12.27 -6.74 -0.62
N GLN A 20 -12.58 -5.45 -0.57
CA GLN A 20 -13.93 -4.95 -0.23
C GLN A 20 -14.83 -4.79 -1.47
N GLN A 21 -14.30 -4.98 -2.68
CA GLN A 21 -15.00 -4.77 -3.93
C GLN A 21 -15.50 -6.11 -4.51
N SER A 22 -16.55 -6.06 -5.35
CA SER A 22 -17.05 -7.27 -6.00
C SER A 22 -16.04 -7.81 -7.02
N PRO A 23 -15.86 -9.13 -7.14
CA PRO A 23 -14.94 -9.72 -8.13
C PRO A 23 -15.24 -9.29 -9.57
N VAL A 24 -16.52 -9.13 -9.90
CA VAL A 24 -17.00 -8.68 -11.22
C VAL A 24 -16.56 -7.25 -11.50
N PHE A 25 -16.73 -6.34 -10.53
CA PHE A 25 -16.28 -4.95 -10.67
C PHE A 25 -14.77 -4.87 -10.89
N LEU A 26 -13.99 -5.61 -10.10
CA LEU A 26 -12.53 -5.64 -10.22
C LEU A 26 -12.08 -6.14 -11.59
N HIS A 27 -12.69 -7.22 -12.08
CA HIS A 27 -12.41 -7.75 -13.42
C HIS A 27 -12.73 -6.72 -14.50
N ARG A 28 -13.91 -6.10 -14.45
CA ARG A 28 -14.33 -5.08 -15.42
C ARG A 28 -13.38 -3.89 -15.45
N ARG A 29 -13.01 -3.36 -14.27
CA ARG A 29 -12.07 -2.25 -14.12
C ARG A 29 -10.70 -2.58 -14.71
N ASP A 30 -10.13 -3.71 -14.30
CA ASP A 30 -8.76 -4.09 -14.70
C ASP A 30 -8.72 -4.47 -16.19
N ARG A 31 -9.73 -5.15 -16.72
CA ARG A 31 -9.82 -5.51 -18.14
C ARG A 31 -10.04 -4.30 -19.04
N ARG A 32 -10.87 -3.33 -18.62
CA ARG A 32 -11.05 -2.07 -19.36
C ARG A 32 -9.72 -1.33 -19.50
N TYR A 33 -8.95 -1.22 -18.42
CA TYR A 33 -7.61 -0.64 -18.47
C TYR A 33 -6.68 -1.38 -19.45
N ALA A 34 -6.69 -2.72 -19.44
CA ALA A 34 -5.87 -3.50 -20.37
C ALA A 34 -6.23 -3.23 -21.84
N LEU A 35 -7.52 -3.17 -22.16
CA LEU A 35 -8.01 -2.85 -23.51
C LEU A 35 -7.65 -1.43 -23.95
N ASP A 36 -7.78 -0.44 -23.06
CA ASP A 36 -7.40 0.95 -23.35
C ASP A 36 -5.89 1.04 -23.70
N GLN A 37 -5.04 0.26 -23.01
CA GLN A 37 -3.60 0.20 -23.30
C GLN A 37 -3.28 -0.53 -24.62
N GLU A 38 -4.03 -1.59 -24.96
CA GLU A 38 -3.91 -2.29 -26.25
C GLU A 38 -4.27 -1.36 -27.42
N LEU A 39 -5.32 -0.53 -27.26
CA LEU A 39 -5.73 0.48 -28.24
C LEU A 39 -4.68 1.57 -28.44
N GLU A 40 -3.97 1.96 -27.39
CA GLU A 40 -2.83 2.89 -27.44
C GLU A 40 -1.54 2.26 -28.02
N GLY A 41 -1.58 0.98 -28.43
CA GLY A 41 -0.45 0.28 -29.03
C GLY A 41 0.59 -0.26 -28.03
N GLN A 42 0.27 -0.29 -26.73
CA GLN A 42 1.15 -0.84 -25.71
C GLN A 42 0.91 -2.35 -25.55
N ARG A 43 1.97 -3.15 -25.75
CA ARG A 43 1.88 -4.63 -25.80
C ARG A 43 1.62 -5.32 -24.45
N ALA A 44 1.88 -4.68 -23.32
CA ALA A 44 1.70 -5.31 -22.01
C ALA A 44 1.47 -4.27 -20.90
N PRO A 45 0.40 -4.41 -20.09
CA PRO A 45 0.13 -3.51 -18.98
C PRO A 45 1.22 -3.64 -17.91
N ARG A 46 1.98 -2.56 -17.68
CA ARG A 46 2.95 -2.48 -16.57
C ARG A 46 2.23 -2.19 -15.27
N LEU A 47 2.60 -2.89 -14.20
CA LEU A 47 2.02 -2.70 -12.87
C LEU A 47 2.12 -1.24 -12.38
N ASP A 48 3.27 -0.59 -12.60
CA ASP A 48 3.48 0.80 -12.17
C ASP A 48 2.51 1.76 -12.86
N HIS A 49 2.20 1.53 -14.15
CA HIS A 49 1.24 2.34 -14.90
C HIS A 49 -0.19 2.05 -14.44
N TRP A 50 -0.53 0.77 -14.19
CA TRP A 50 -1.84 0.40 -13.66
C TRP A 50 -2.10 1.05 -12.29
N LEU A 51 -1.10 1.02 -11.39
CA LEU A 51 -1.19 1.71 -10.09
C LEU A 51 -1.33 3.22 -10.25
N ALA A 52 -0.57 3.83 -11.16
CA ALA A 52 -0.67 5.28 -11.43
C ALA A 52 -2.06 5.66 -11.99
N HIS A 53 -2.61 4.84 -12.87
CA HIS A 53 -3.95 5.02 -13.42
C HIS A 53 -5.02 4.94 -12.32
N LEU A 54 -4.95 3.93 -11.44
CA LEU A 54 -5.88 3.83 -10.31
C LEU A 54 -5.75 5.00 -9.32
N GLN A 55 -4.54 5.49 -9.10
CA GLN A 55 -4.32 6.67 -8.26
C GLN A 55 -4.88 7.94 -8.89
N ALA A 56 -4.82 8.07 -10.23
CA ALA A 56 -5.40 9.20 -10.95
C ALA A 56 -6.94 9.22 -10.92
N LEU A 57 -7.57 8.03 -10.90
CA LEU A 57 -9.02 7.88 -10.79
C LEU A 57 -9.56 8.18 -9.38
N GLY A 58 -8.73 8.05 -8.35
CA GLY A 58 -9.11 8.38 -6.99
C GLY A 58 -8.88 9.87 -6.67
N SER A 59 -9.81 10.51 -5.96
CA SER A 59 -9.66 11.89 -5.43
C SER A 59 -8.67 11.99 -4.25
N GLY A 60 -7.81 10.99 -4.06
CA GLY A 60 -6.95 10.85 -2.90
C GLY A 60 -5.68 11.69 -3.00
N THR A 61 -5.55 12.68 -2.11
CA THR A 61 -4.30 13.39 -1.78
C THR A 61 -3.11 12.43 -1.72
N GLY A 62 -2.02 12.81 -2.40
CA GLY A 62 -0.82 11.99 -2.63
C GLY A 62 -0.50 11.00 -1.52
N SER A 63 -0.49 9.71 -1.90
CA SER A 63 -0.32 8.57 -0.99
C SER A 63 0.92 8.75 -0.12
N GLN A 64 0.73 9.17 1.14
CA GLN A 64 1.79 9.11 2.14
C GLN A 64 1.91 7.65 2.58
N TYR A 65 3.10 7.09 2.45
CA TYR A 65 3.42 5.75 2.94
C TYR A 65 4.03 5.88 4.34
N PRO A 66 3.25 5.79 5.44
CA PRO A 66 3.76 5.80 6.82
C PRO A 66 4.91 4.82 7.06
N GLU A 67 4.89 3.64 6.44
CA GLU A 67 5.97 2.66 6.49
C GLU A 67 7.26 3.26 5.94
N MET A 68 7.21 3.87 4.76
CA MET A 68 8.41 4.47 4.16
C MET A 68 8.92 5.66 4.97
N LYS A 69 8.02 6.45 5.56
CA LYS A 69 8.41 7.53 6.47
C LYS A 69 9.15 6.97 7.69
N PHE A 70 8.64 5.90 8.29
CA PHE A 70 9.28 5.21 9.40
C PHE A 70 10.68 4.70 9.02
N TRP A 71 10.79 3.92 7.95
CA TRP A 71 12.07 3.35 7.52
C TRP A 71 13.09 4.42 7.10
N ARG A 72 12.66 5.53 6.50
CA ARG A 72 13.52 6.67 6.18
C ARG A 72 14.00 7.42 7.43
N ARG A 73 13.12 7.62 8.43
CA ARG A 73 13.51 8.21 9.72
C ARG A 73 14.51 7.31 10.45
N LEU A 74 14.27 6.00 10.42
CA LEU A 74 15.16 5.03 11.01
C LEU A 74 16.54 5.07 10.34
N GLU A 75 16.59 5.02 9.01
CA GLU A 75 17.84 5.18 8.24
C GLU A 75 18.56 6.48 8.58
N THR A 76 17.84 7.61 8.62
CA THR A 76 18.42 8.91 8.96
C THR A 76 18.99 8.91 10.38
N GLY A 77 18.27 8.34 11.36
CA GLY A 77 18.74 8.20 12.73
C GLY A 77 20.01 7.34 12.84
N PHE A 78 20.05 6.21 12.12
CA PHE A 78 21.23 5.35 12.04
C PHE A 78 22.44 6.04 11.40
N VAL A 79 22.22 6.78 10.31
CA VAL A 79 23.27 7.55 9.62
C VAL A 79 23.83 8.65 10.52
N LEU A 80 22.97 9.41 11.21
CA LEU A 80 23.38 10.45 12.16
C LEU A 80 24.15 9.85 13.33
N ALA A 81 23.65 8.75 13.92
CA ALA A 81 24.34 8.06 15.00
C ALA A 81 25.71 7.54 14.54
N GLY A 82 25.79 6.93 13.35
CA GLY A 82 27.05 6.50 12.75
C GLY A 82 28.03 7.65 12.55
N ALA A 83 27.57 8.80 12.04
CA ALA A 83 28.39 9.98 11.86
C ALA A 83 28.95 10.52 13.19
N VAL A 84 28.11 10.67 14.22
CA VAL A 84 28.54 11.12 15.54
C VAL A 84 29.55 10.15 16.16
N LEU A 85 29.26 8.84 16.10
CA LEU A 85 30.17 7.81 16.59
C LEU A 85 31.50 7.80 15.82
N GLY A 86 31.49 8.10 14.51
CA GLY A 86 32.70 8.19 13.68
C GLY A 86 33.62 9.31 14.14
N VAL A 87 33.05 10.49 14.38
CA VAL A 87 33.79 11.63 14.95
C VAL A 87 34.35 11.29 16.32
N VAL A 88 33.52 10.80 17.24
CA VAL A 88 33.94 10.49 18.62
C VAL A 88 35.01 9.40 18.64
N ALA A 89 34.83 8.32 17.87
CA ALA A 89 35.79 7.22 17.83
C ALA A 89 37.13 7.67 17.23
N MET A 90 37.13 8.44 16.14
CA MET A 90 38.37 8.93 15.56
C MET A 90 39.08 9.91 16.48
N SER A 91 38.35 10.85 17.10
CA SER A 91 38.95 11.75 18.10
C SER A 91 39.55 11.00 19.28
N GLY A 92 38.93 9.91 19.72
CA GLY A 92 39.47 9.04 20.76
C GLY A 92 40.71 8.26 20.32
N LEU A 93 40.73 7.75 19.08
CA LEU A 93 41.90 7.06 18.51
C LEU A 93 43.10 7.99 18.32
N LEU A 94 42.84 9.27 18.03
CA LEU A 94 43.85 10.30 17.82
C LEU A 94 44.13 11.13 19.08
N PHE A 95 43.61 10.71 20.24
CA PHE A 95 43.80 11.46 21.48
C PHE A 95 45.30 11.56 21.80
N TYR A 96 45.80 12.81 21.83
CA TYR A 96 47.20 13.14 22.01
C TYR A 96 47.31 14.28 23.05
N ASP A 97 48.00 14.01 24.16
CA ASP A 97 48.20 14.97 25.27
C ASP A 97 49.65 15.48 25.34
N GLY A 98 50.36 15.50 24.19
CA GLY A 98 51.76 15.94 24.11
C GLY A 98 52.79 14.93 24.65
N GLY A 99 52.40 14.06 25.59
CA GLY A 99 53.32 13.14 26.28
C GLY A 99 53.36 11.70 25.73
N GLN A 100 52.41 11.28 24.90
CA GLN A 100 52.33 9.89 24.38
C GLN A 100 52.01 9.87 22.90
N GLN A 101 52.67 8.99 22.16
CA GLN A 101 52.45 8.79 20.72
C GLN A 101 51.15 8.03 20.45
N ILE A 102 50.51 8.33 19.31
CA ILE A 102 49.32 7.61 18.84
C ILE A 102 49.74 6.24 18.32
N ASN A 103 49.22 5.17 18.93
CA ASN A 103 49.63 3.81 18.60
C ASN A 103 48.91 3.27 17.35
N ILE A 104 49.66 3.08 16.27
CA ILE A 104 49.15 2.58 14.99
C ILE A 104 48.58 1.16 15.12
N THR A 105 49.10 0.34 16.03
CA THR A 105 48.60 -1.04 16.23
C THR A 105 47.15 -1.03 16.70
N VAL A 106 46.77 -0.06 17.54
CA VAL A 106 45.38 0.14 18.00
C VAL A 106 44.49 0.58 16.85
N ILE A 107 44.98 1.49 16.00
CA ILE A 107 44.24 1.94 14.81
C ILE A 107 44.00 0.76 13.86
N LEU A 108 45.02 -0.06 13.57
CA LEU A 108 44.88 -1.24 12.70
C LEU A 108 43.94 -2.29 13.30
N ALA A 109 44.01 -2.54 14.61
CA ALA A 109 43.06 -3.42 15.30
C ALA A 109 41.62 -2.88 15.21
N PHE A 110 41.44 -1.57 15.32
CA PHE A 110 40.13 -0.94 15.18
C PHE A 110 39.60 -1.03 13.74
N ILE A 111 40.46 -0.86 12.72
CA ILE A 111 40.10 -1.09 11.30
C ILE A 111 39.65 -2.54 11.10
N LEU A 112 40.38 -3.52 11.65
CA LEU A 112 40.01 -4.94 11.58
C LEU A 112 38.65 -5.19 12.24
N LEU A 113 38.40 -4.60 13.41
CA LEU A 113 37.10 -4.68 14.07
C LEU A 113 35.98 -4.12 13.16
N GLN A 114 36.21 -2.99 12.50
CA GLN A 114 35.23 -2.40 11.58
C GLN A 114 34.94 -3.30 10.37
N LEU A 115 35.95 -4.00 9.84
CA LEU A 115 35.79 -5.01 8.78
C LEU A 115 34.95 -6.19 9.25
N VAL A 116 35.24 -6.74 10.44
CA VAL A 116 34.46 -7.85 11.02
C VAL A 116 33.01 -7.44 11.20
N LEU A 117 32.75 -6.24 11.74
CA LEU A 117 31.40 -5.70 11.87
C LEU A 117 30.72 -5.48 10.51
N ALA A 118 31.47 -5.13 9.47
CA ALA A 118 30.96 -4.96 8.11
C ALA A 118 30.47 -6.28 7.53
N ILE A 119 31.28 -7.33 7.67
CA ILE A 119 30.95 -8.69 7.24
C ILE A 119 29.77 -9.22 8.04
N TYR A 120 29.80 -9.07 9.37
CA TYR A 120 28.73 -9.52 10.26
C TYR A 120 27.36 -8.94 9.86
N THR A 121 27.30 -7.62 9.65
CA THR A 121 26.06 -6.93 9.24
C THR A 121 25.63 -7.25 7.80
N ALA A 122 26.56 -7.60 6.91
CA ALA A 122 26.24 -8.08 5.57
C ALA A 122 25.63 -9.50 5.60
N ILE A 123 26.21 -10.40 6.39
CA ILE A 123 25.73 -11.78 6.56
C ILE A 123 24.30 -11.78 7.13
N GLN A 124 24.00 -10.93 8.10
CA GLN A 124 22.64 -10.81 8.65
C GLN A 124 21.58 -10.52 7.59
N GLY A 125 21.89 -9.64 6.63
CA GLY A 125 20.97 -9.29 5.54
C GLY A 125 20.69 -10.45 4.59
N VAL A 126 21.71 -11.26 4.30
CA VAL A 126 21.61 -12.39 3.34
C VAL A 126 21.04 -13.65 3.99
N ALA A 127 21.48 -13.97 5.21
CA ALA A 127 21.06 -15.16 5.94
C ALA A 127 19.67 -15.01 6.60
N GLY A 128 19.15 -13.79 6.68
CA GLY A 128 17.87 -13.51 7.34
C GLY A 128 17.92 -13.64 8.86
N TRP A 129 19.12 -13.76 9.45
CA TRP A 129 19.29 -13.82 10.89
C TRP A 129 19.11 -12.43 11.53
N GLN A 130 18.12 -12.30 12.41
CA GLN A 130 17.69 -11.02 12.99
C GLN A 130 17.81 -11.03 14.52
N PRO A 131 19.03 -10.93 15.10
CA PRO A 131 19.19 -10.89 16.57
C PRO A 131 18.53 -9.65 17.21
N TRP A 132 18.27 -8.61 16.41
CA TRP A 132 17.62 -7.37 16.80
C TRP A 132 16.09 -7.36 16.59
N ALA A 133 15.49 -8.47 16.13
CA ALA A 133 14.04 -8.60 15.93
C ALA A 133 13.19 -8.06 17.10
N PRO A 134 13.45 -8.40 18.39
CA PRO A 134 12.61 -7.90 19.49
C PRO A 134 12.67 -6.37 19.65
N VAL A 135 13.79 -5.74 19.29
CA VAL A 135 13.92 -4.28 19.34
C VAL A 135 13.15 -3.65 18.18
N LEU A 136 13.28 -4.20 16.98
CA LEU A 136 12.54 -3.72 15.81
C LEU A 136 11.04 -3.85 16.03
N GLU A 137 10.56 -4.99 16.53
CA GLU A 137 9.14 -5.22 16.81
C GLU A 137 8.59 -4.21 17.84
N ARG A 138 9.36 -3.88 18.89
CA ARG A 138 8.98 -2.84 19.85
C ARG A 138 8.87 -1.46 19.19
N LEU A 139 9.76 -1.13 18.25
CA LEU A 139 9.72 0.14 17.52
C LEU A 139 8.54 0.19 16.54
N LEU A 140 8.28 -0.90 15.83
CA LEU A 140 7.15 -1.04 14.90
C LEU A 140 5.81 -0.95 15.65
N ARG A 141 5.69 -1.58 16.82
CA ARG A 141 4.50 -1.46 17.69
C ARG A 141 4.18 -0.04 18.11
N LYS A 142 5.19 0.82 18.30
CA LYS A 142 5.02 2.23 18.66
C LYS A 142 4.61 3.11 17.47
N SER A 143 4.72 2.60 16.24
CA SER A 143 4.47 3.35 15.02
C SER A 143 3.34 2.68 14.22
N PRO A 144 2.06 3.00 14.52
CA PRO A 144 0.93 2.40 13.80
C PRO A 144 1.03 2.70 12.28
N GLY A 145 0.84 1.67 11.46
CA GLY A 145 1.00 1.76 10.01
C GLY A 145 2.46 1.75 9.52
N ALA A 146 3.44 1.41 10.36
CA ALA A 146 4.85 1.29 9.97
C ALA A 146 5.24 -0.10 9.43
N ASP A 147 4.42 -1.13 9.71
CA ASP A 147 4.65 -2.50 9.25
C ASP A 147 3.45 -3.03 8.47
N THR A 148 3.74 -3.79 7.42
CA THR A 148 2.75 -4.52 6.62
C THR A 148 3.24 -5.94 6.37
N PRO A 149 2.35 -6.91 6.12
CA PRO A 149 2.76 -8.29 5.79
C PRO A 149 3.74 -8.35 4.61
N ALA A 150 3.60 -7.45 3.63
CA ALA A 150 4.49 -7.33 2.48
C ALA A 150 5.93 -6.92 2.84
N LEU A 151 6.15 -6.24 3.98
CA LEU A 151 7.47 -5.78 4.43
C LEU A 151 8.23 -6.78 5.30
N LYS A 152 7.55 -7.70 5.98
CA LYS A 152 8.18 -8.73 6.82
C LYS A 152 9.37 -9.44 6.17
N PRO A 153 9.28 -9.94 4.92
CA PRO A 153 10.44 -10.59 4.27
C PRO A 153 11.58 -9.60 3.97
N LEU A 154 11.33 -8.30 3.98
CA LEU A 154 12.30 -7.25 3.67
C LEU A 154 12.92 -6.61 4.93
N HIS A 155 12.52 -6.99 6.14
CA HIS A 155 13.08 -6.41 7.37
C HIS A 155 14.60 -6.60 7.49
N ALA A 156 15.10 -7.82 7.23
CA ALA A 156 16.53 -8.13 7.25
C ALA A 156 17.35 -7.30 6.23
N PRO A 157 17.03 -7.29 4.92
CA PRO A 157 17.79 -6.49 3.95
C PRO A 157 17.64 -4.98 4.18
N LEU A 158 16.51 -4.50 4.71
CA LEU A 158 16.34 -3.09 5.11
C LEU A 158 17.29 -2.71 6.25
N MET A 159 17.37 -3.55 7.29
CA MET A 159 18.29 -3.33 8.41
C MET A 159 19.75 -3.46 8.00
N ALA A 160 20.10 -4.43 7.16
CA ALA A 160 21.46 -4.56 6.61
C ALA A 160 21.85 -3.30 5.82
N ARG A 161 20.96 -2.77 4.97
CA ARG A 161 21.19 -1.50 4.26
C ARG A 161 21.44 -0.36 5.24
N ASN A 162 20.61 -0.23 6.29
CA ASN A 162 20.75 0.84 7.29
C ASN A 162 22.06 0.70 8.07
N ALA A 163 22.47 -0.51 8.43
CA ALA A 163 23.74 -0.77 9.10
C ALA A 163 24.95 -0.43 8.21
N GLN A 164 24.90 -0.75 6.91
CA GLN A 164 25.97 -0.36 5.98
C GLN A 164 26.00 1.16 5.74
N ALA A 165 24.84 1.83 5.66
CA ALA A 165 24.77 3.28 5.54
C ALA A 165 25.33 3.99 6.78
N ALA A 166 24.98 3.51 7.98
CA ALA A 166 25.55 4.00 9.24
C ALA A 166 27.06 3.76 9.33
N GLY A 167 27.52 2.55 8.97
CA GLY A 167 28.95 2.21 8.95
C GLY A 167 29.75 3.02 7.93
N LEU A 168 29.15 3.35 6.78
CA LEU A 168 29.77 4.25 5.80
C LEU A 168 29.85 5.68 6.34
N ALA A 169 28.78 6.20 6.96
CA ALA A 169 28.77 7.51 7.59
C ALA A 169 29.82 7.61 8.70
N PHE A 170 29.92 6.57 9.54
CA PHE A 170 30.99 6.40 10.53
C PHE A 170 32.38 6.47 9.89
N GLY A 171 32.62 5.69 8.83
CA GLY A 171 33.92 5.67 8.16
C GLY A 171 34.29 7.02 7.53
N VAL A 172 33.34 7.67 6.85
CA VAL A 172 33.56 8.96 6.18
C VAL A 172 33.79 10.08 7.19
N THR A 173 32.96 10.17 8.22
CA THR A 173 33.14 11.19 9.27
C THR A 173 34.42 10.96 10.06
N GLY A 174 34.77 9.71 10.38
CA GLY A 174 36.06 9.38 10.97
C GLY A 174 37.24 9.79 10.08
N LEU A 175 37.16 9.56 8.76
CA LEU A 175 38.20 10.00 7.83
C LEU A 175 38.32 11.53 7.78
N VAL A 176 37.20 12.24 7.74
CA VAL A 176 37.18 13.71 7.77
C VAL A 176 37.78 14.22 9.08
N THR A 177 37.43 13.64 10.22
CA THR A 177 38.02 13.99 11.52
C THR A 177 39.52 13.75 11.52
N LEU A 178 40.01 12.61 10.99
CA LEU A 178 41.44 12.34 10.86
C LEU A 178 42.15 13.44 10.05
N LEU A 179 41.61 13.80 8.89
CA LEU A 179 42.21 14.81 8.03
C LEU A 179 42.19 16.20 8.69
N ILE A 180 41.11 16.57 9.39
CA ILE A 180 41.03 17.81 10.15
C ILE A 180 42.07 17.81 11.27
N SER A 181 42.19 16.72 12.04
CA SER A 181 43.18 16.60 13.11
C SER A 181 44.61 16.70 12.58
N VAL A 182 44.94 16.07 11.45
CA VAL A 182 46.27 16.17 10.82
C VAL A 182 46.60 17.60 10.39
N VAL A 183 45.61 18.38 9.97
CA VAL A 183 45.81 19.78 9.54
C VAL A 183 45.94 20.73 10.74
N LEU A 184 45.22 20.46 11.83
CA LEU A 184 45.14 21.36 12.99
C LEU A 184 46.10 21.00 14.13
N GLN A 185 46.57 19.76 14.19
CA GLN A 185 47.36 19.21 15.29
C GLN A 185 48.63 18.55 14.73
N ASP A 186 49.76 18.78 15.41
CA ASP A 186 51.00 18.07 15.14
C ASP A 186 50.93 16.65 15.73
N LEU A 187 50.29 15.74 14.99
CA LEU A 187 50.08 14.37 15.41
C LEU A 187 51.39 13.56 15.33
N ALA A 188 51.80 12.98 16.45
CA ALA A 188 52.92 12.06 16.52
C ALA A 188 52.41 10.61 16.56
N PHE A 189 52.64 9.86 15.48
CA PHE A 189 52.31 8.43 15.41
C PHE A 189 53.54 7.58 15.72
N GLY A 190 53.29 6.43 16.33
CA GLY A 190 54.28 5.40 16.58
C GLY A 190 53.62 4.04 16.69
N TRP A 191 54.42 2.99 16.83
CA TRP A 191 53.88 1.66 17.04
C TRP A 191 54.56 0.97 18.21
N SER A 192 53.74 0.25 18.99
CA SER A 192 54.20 -0.71 19.97
C SER A 192 53.21 -1.86 20.06
N THR A 193 53.74 -3.08 20.11
CA THR A 193 52.98 -4.32 20.28
C THR A 193 53.32 -4.94 21.62
N THR A 194 52.35 -5.61 22.26
CA THR A 194 52.61 -6.40 23.48
C THR A 194 53.39 -7.68 23.19
N LEU A 195 53.29 -8.20 21.96
CA LEU A 195 54.11 -9.28 21.45
C LEU A 195 55.45 -8.71 21.00
N ASP A 196 56.57 -9.31 21.43
CA ASP A 196 57.91 -8.90 21.02
C ASP A 196 58.14 -9.19 19.53
N THR A 197 57.72 -8.25 18.70
CA THR A 197 57.74 -8.35 17.24
C THR A 197 58.88 -7.50 16.72
N SER A 198 59.70 -8.06 15.83
CA SER A 198 60.78 -7.30 15.20
C SER A 198 60.22 -6.25 14.22
N ALA A 199 60.98 -5.18 14.00
CA ALA A 199 60.61 -4.13 13.05
C ALA A 199 60.40 -4.67 11.62
N GLY A 200 61.15 -5.71 11.23
CA GLY A 200 60.99 -6.39 9.93
C GLY A 200 59.61 -7.04 9.79
N VAL A 201 59.20 -7.86 10.77
CA VAL A 201 57.88 -8.52 10.73
C VAL A 201 56.75 -7.50 10.75
N TRP A 202 56.88 -6.41 11.53
CA TRP A 202 55.89 -5.34 11.53
C TRP A 202 55.80 -4.60 10.19
N HIS A 203 56.95 -4.35 9.55
CA HIS A 203 57.00 -3.74 8.22
C HIS A 203 56.32 -4.64 7.17
N ASP A 204 56.48 -5.96 7.24
CA ASP A 204 55.80 -6.90 6.33
C ASP A 204 54.27 -6.82 6.48
N ILE A 205 53.76 -6.75 7.72
CA ILE A 205 52.33 -6.59 8.00
C ILE A 205 51.79 -5.29 7.40
N VAL A 206 52.47 -4.17 7.69
CA VAL A 206 52.07 -2.84 7.22
C VAL A 206 52.14 -2.74 5.69
N SER A 207 53.15 -3.37 5.08
CA SER A 207 53.29 -3.47 3.62
C SER A 207 52.18 -4.30 2.99
N MET A 208 51.76 -5.40 3.64
CA MET A 208 50.62 -6.20 3.21
C MET A 208 49.31 -5.39 3.26
N VAL A 209 49.10 -4.62 4.32
CA VAL A 209 47.93 -3.72 4.45
C VAL A 209 47.95 -2.63 3.37
N ALA A 210 49.14 -2.13 3.02
CA ALA A 210 49.34 -1.09 2.01
C ALA A 210 49.32 -1.60 0.55
N ALA A 211 49.32 -2.92 0.33
CA ALA A 211 49.37 -3.52 -0.99
C ALA A 211 48.38 -2.94 -2.02
N PRO A 212 47.13 -2.56 -1.68
CA PRO A 212 46.18 -2.01 -2.66
C PRO A 212 46.61 -0.66 -3.27
N TRP A 213 47.45 0.11 -2.58
CA TRP A 213 47.90 1.44 -3.05
C TRP A 213 49.40 1.60 -3.18
N ALA A 214 50.21 0.69 -2.65
CA ALA A 214 51.67 0.80 -2.64
C ALA A 214 52.28 1.04 -4.04
N GLY A 215 51.70 0.48 -5.10
CA GLY A 215 52.21 0.63 -6.47
C GLY A 215 52.01 2.01 -7.10
N TRP A 216 51.00 2.78 -6.68
CA TRP A 216 50.67 4.09 -7.28
C TRP A 216 50.73 5.25 -6.29
N LEU A 217 50.76 4.97 -4.98
CA LEU A 217 50.97 5.94 -3.92
C LEU A 217 52.01 5.42 -2.90
N PRO A 218 53.30 5.30 -3.31
CA PRO A 218 54.35 4.80 -2.43
C PRO A 218 54.58 5.71 -1.21
N ALA A 219 54.26 7.00 -1.30
CA ALA A 219 54.32 7.94 -0.18
C ALA A 219 53.38 7.56 0.99
N ALA A 220 52.36 6.75 0.75
CA ALA A 220 51.45 6.23 1.78
C ALA A 220 51.77 4.78 2.18
N ALA A 221 52.93 4.25 1.76
CA ALA A 221 53.45 2.95 2.17
C ALA A 221 54.64 3.16 3.13
N PRO A 222 54.52 2.77 4.41
CA PRO A 222 55.58 2.98 5.40
C PRO A 222 56.86 2.21 5.05
N SER A 223 58.00 2.91 5.00
CA SER A 223 59.31 2.28 4.79
C SER A 223 59.79 1.53 6.03
N LEU A 224 60.72 0.58 5.84
CA LEU A 224 61.35 -0.14 6.95
C LEU A 224 62.10 0.80 7.91
N GLU A 225 62.70 1.87 7.37
CA GLU A 225 63.37 2.92 8.16
C GLU A 225 62.37 3.63 9.06
N LEU A 226 61.23 4.09 8.52
CA LEU A 226 60.16 4.73 9.29
C LEU A 226 59.64 3.79 10.38
N VAL A 227 59.43 2.52 10.06
CA VAL A 227 59.01 1.50 11.04
C VAL A 227 60.04 1.33 12.16
N THR A 228 61.33 1.27 11.83
CA THR A 228 62.38 1.06 12.84
C THR A 228 62.50 2.25 13.77
N GLU A 229 62.44 3.47 13.24
CA GLU A 229 62.60 4.72 14.00
C GLU A 229 61.37 5.13 14.83
N THR A 230 60.19 4.66 14.46
CA THR A 230 58.92 4.98 15.16
C THR A 230 58.47 3.88 16.12
N ARG A 231 59.33 2.89 16.36
CA ARG A 231 59.12 1.87 17.41
C ARG A 231 59.44 2.50 18.76
N PHE A 232 58.44 2.62 19.63
CA PHE A 232 58.66 3.16 20.98
C PHE A 232 58.52 2.08 22.06
N PHE A 233 59.45 2.09 23.02
CA PHE A 233 59.37 1.26 24.22
C PHE A 233 58.93 2.11 25.40
N ARG A 234 57.82 1.71 26.05
CA ARG A 234 57.19 2.44 27.17
C ARG A 234 58.10 2.60 28.42
N LEU A 235 59.29 1.99 28.41
CA LEU A 235 60.29 1.98 29.49
C LEU A 235 61.57 2.77 29.17
N ALA A 236 61.78 3.23 27.93
CA ALA A 236 62.95 4.03 27.55
C ALA A 236 62.60 5.52 27.68
N GLY A 237 63.12 6.17 28.71
CA GLY A 237 62.77 7.55 29.07
C GLY A 237 63.21 8.61 28.06
N SER A 238 62.32 9.58 27.82
CA SER A 238 62.50 11.03 27.56
C SER A 238 63.59 11.54 26.60
N ARG A 239 64.35 10.69 25.89
CA ARG A 239 65.50 11.13 25.07
C ARG A 239 65.30 11.00 23.55
N GLU A 240 64.16 10.49 23.11
CA GLU A 240 63.86 10.23 21.69
C GLU A 240 62.92 11.27 21.05
N MET A 241 62.62 12.39 21.74
CA MET A 241 61.71 13.45 21.25
C MET A 241 62.30 14.33 20.14
N GLU A 242 63.57 14.14 19.74
CA GLU A 242 64.27 14.97 18.74
C GLU A 242 63.78 14.74 17.29
N ASN A 243 62.99 13.69 17.02
CA ASN A 243 62.50 13.32 15.68
C ASN A 243 60.98 13.50 15.47
N ALA A 244 60.36 14.51 16.11
CA ALA A 244 58.92 14.78 16.02
C ALA A 244 58.39 14.88 14.57
N GLY A 245 59.19 15.41 13.63
CA GLY A 245 58.81 15.51 12.22
C GLY A 245 58.65 14.16 11.49
N ARG A 246 59.39 13.11 11.90
CA ARG A 246 59.27 11.77 11.29
C ARG A 246 58.07 10.99 11.85
N TRP A 247 57.60 11.34 13.03
CA TRP A 247 56.44 10.71 13.67
C TRP A 247 55.12 11.09 12.98
N GLY A 248 55.06 12.26 12.34
CA GLY A 248 53.93 12.66 11.50
C GLY A 248 53.80 11.88 10.18
N ALA A 249 54.85 11.22 9.70
CA ALA A 249 54.88 10.60 8.37
C ALA A 249 53.91 9.41 8.18
N TRP A 250 53.28 8.92 9.24
CA TRP A 250 52.32 7.82 9.19
C TRP A 250 50.92 8.22 8.75
N TRP A 251 50.55 9.50 8.81
CA TRP A 251 49.18 9.93 8.51
C TRP A 251 48.69 9.53 7.10
N PRO A 252 49.51 9.54 6.03
CA PRO A 252 49.04 9.12 4.70
C PRO A 252 48.70 7.63 4.68
N PHE A 253 49.49 6.80 5.37
CA PHE A 253 49.21 5.38 5.54
C PHE A 253 47.91 5.16 6.32
N VAL A 254 47.72 5.85 7.45
CA VAL A 254 46.51 5.73 8.27
C VAL A 254 45.26 6.15 7.49
N ALA A 255 45.34 7.27 6.76
CA ALA A 255 44.24 7.76 5.93
C ALA A 255 43.89 6.77 4.80
N MET A 256 44.89 6.24 4.11
CA MET A 256 44.69 5.26 3.04
C MET A 256 44.19 3.92 3.57
N ALA A 257 44.69 3.45 4.71
CA ALA A 257 44.21 2.23 5.35
C ALA A 257 42.74 2.38 5.78
N TRP A 258 42.37 3.51 6.38
CA TRP A 258 40.98 3.79 6.76
C TRP A 258 40.06 3.90 5.54
N LEU A 259 40.48 4.62 4.49
CA LEU A 259 39.72 4.74 3.26
C LEU A 259 39.51 3.37 2.58
N THR A 260 40.57 2.59 2.45
CA THR A 260 40.56 1.32 1.69
C THR A 260 39.89 0.18 2.44
N TRP A 261 40.05 0.13 3.77
CA TRP A 261 39.59 -1.00 4.58
C TRP A 261 38.36 -0.69 5.44
N VAL A 262 38.01 0.58 5.66
CA VAL A 262 36.77 0.94 6.38
C VAL A 262 35.73 1.53 5.42
N VAL A 263 36.08 2.58 4.68
CA VAL A 263 35.12 3.32 3.85
C VAL A 263 34.73 2.54 2.59
N LEU A 264 35.71 2.09 1.81
CA LEU A 264 35.47 1.42 0.52
C LEU A 264 34.67 0.12 0.66
N PRO A 265 34.97 -0.80 1.61
CA PRO A 265 34.20 -2.03 1.75
C PRO A 265 32.76 -1.74 2.18
N ARG A 266 32.55 -0.74 3.04
CA ARG A 266 31.20 -0.28 3.43
C ARG A 266 30.42 0.29 2.25
N LEU A 267 31.08 1.05 1.37
CA LEU A 267 30.48 1.58 0.15
C LEU A 267 30.04 0.45 -0.79
N ILE A 268 30.91 -0.53 -1.02
CA ILE A 268 30.62 -1.72 -1.85
C ILE A 268 29.46 -2.51 -1.24
N LEU A 269 29.51 -2.81 0.07
CA LEU A 269 28.46 -3.55 0.76
C LEU A 269 27.12 -2.80 0.77
N LEU A 270 27.14 -1.46 0.88
CA LEU A 270 25.92 -0.65 0.76
C LEU A 270 25.32 -0.74 -0.64
N LEU A 271 26.15 -0.73 -1.69
CA LEU A 271 25.68 -0.94 -3.05
C LEU A 271 25.06 -2.34 -3.22
N VAL A 272 25.74 -3.38 -2.72
CA VAL A 272 25.23 -4.75 -2.71
C VAL A 272 23.90 -4.84 -1.96
N ALA A 273 23.80 -4.27 -0.76
CA ALA A 273 22.57 -4.27 0.04
C ALA A 273 21.41 -3.54 -0.68
N ARG A 274 21.69 -2.45 -1.40
CA ARG A 274 20.69 -1.76 -2.23
C ARG A 274 20.22 -2.62 -3.40
N LEU A 275 21.14 -3.30 -4.08
CA LEU A 275 20.81 -4.20 -5.18
C LEU A 275 20.02 -5.43 -4.69
N ASP A 276 20.42 -6.00 -3.57
CA ASP A 276 19.76 -7.14 -2.95
C ASP A 276 18.34 -6.77 -2.49
N LEU A 277 18.15 -5.64 -1.81
CA LEU A 277 16.82 -5.14 -1.46
C LEU A 277 15.92 -4.92 -2.69
N ARG A 278 16.48 -4.43 -3.80
CA ARG A 278 15.74 -4.30 -5.08
C ARG A 278 15.35 -5.66 -5.65
N ARG A 279 16.24 -6.66 -5.58
CA ARG A 279 15.95 -8.04 -6.02
C ARG A 279 14.89 -8.69 -5.14
N GLN A 280 15.00 -8.54 -3.82
CA GLN A 280 14.06 -9.11 -2.86
C GLN A 280 12.67 -8.46 -2.96
N SER A 281 12.58 -7.14 -3.13
CA SER A 281 11.29 -6.45 -3.35
C SER A 281 10.59 -6.91 -4.63
N ARG A 282 11.33 -7.11 -5.73
CA ARG A 282 10.78 -7.71 -6.96
C ARG A 282 10.27 -9.13 -6.74
N ARG A 283 11.02 -9.96 -6.02
CA ARG A 283 10.61 -11.33 -5.67
C ARG A 283 9.38 -11.33 -4.77
N ALA A 284 9.31 -10.42 -3.80
CA ALA A 284 8.16 -10.27 -2.91
C ALA A 284 6.91 -9.86 -3.69
N LEU A 285 7.04 -8.94 -4.65
CA LEU A 285 5.94 -8.56 -5.53
C LEU A 285 5.47 -9.72 -6.41
N ALA A 286 6.39 -10.45 -7.04
CA ALA A 286 6.05 -11.60 -7.87
C ALA A 286 5.39 -12.75 -7.08
N ARG A 287 5.71 -12.90 -5.80
CA ARG A 287 5.11 -13.88 -4.88
C ARG A 287 3.88 -13.35 -4.14
N HIS A 288 3.48 -12.11 -4.38
CA HIS A 288 2.36 -11.51 -3.69
C HIS A 288 1.07 -12.25 -4.08
N PRO A 289 0.20 -12.63 -3.11
CA PRO A 289 -0.99 -13.45 -3.39
C PRO A 289 -1.96 -12.81 -4.40
N GLY A 290 -2.07 -11.47 -4.38
CA GLY A 290 -2.90 -10.73 -5.33
C GLY A 290 -2.33 -10.60 -6.75
N TYR A 291 -1.03 -10.89 -6.95
CA TYR A 291 -0.36 -10.63 -8.22
C TYR A 291 -0.84 -11.56 -9.36
N PRO A 292 -0.94 -12.91 -9.16
CA PRO A 292 -1.54 -13.79 -10.16
C PRO A 292 -3.00 -13.45 -10.48
N ALA A 293 -3.78 -13.10 -9.46
CA ALA A 293 -5.19 -12.73 -9.65
C ALA A 293 -5.37 -11.43 -10.45
N LEU A 294 -4.44 -10.48 -10.32
CA LEU A 294 -4.42 -9.28 -11.16
C LEU A 294 -4.06 -9.63 -12.61
N LEU A 295 -2.99 -10.41 -12.83
CA LEU A 295 -2.59 -10.83 -14.18
C LEU A 295 -3.73 -11.54 -14.90
N TRP A 296 -4.41 -12.46 -14.20
CA TRP A 296 -5.57 -13.15 -14.75
C TRP A 296 -6.71 -12.20 -15.15
N ARG A 297 -7.01 -11.17 -14.32
CA ARG A 297 -8.03 -10.15 -14.64
C ARG A 297 -7.65 -9.26 -15.82
N LEU A 298 -6.36 -8.96 -15.99
CA LEU A 298 -5.85 -8.18 -17.11
C LEU A 298 -5.92 -8.95 -18.43
N GLU A 299 -5.62 -10.26 -18.40
CA GLU A 299 -5.56 -11.13 -19.59
C GLU A 299 -6.94 -11.68 -20.01
N THR A 300 -7.81 -11.99 -19.04
CA THR A 300 -9.06 -12.73 -19.33
C THR A 300 -10.16 -11.79 -19.83
N PRO A 301 -10.81 -12.08 -20.98
CA PRO A 301 -11.96 -11.31 -21.45
C PRO A 301 -13.11 -11.37 -20.46
N SER A 302 -13.71 -10.22 -20.15
CA SER A 302 -14.98 -10.14 -19.44
C SER A 302 -16.13 -10.10 -20.45
N VAL A 303 -17.03 -11.07 -20.40
CA VAL A 303 -18.29 -11.03 -21.16
C VAL A 303 -19.31 -10.28 -20.32
N ASP A 304 -19.69 -9.09 -20.77
CA ASP A 304 -20.73 -8.28 -20.14
C ASP A 304 -22.02 -8.46 -20.94
N THR A 305 -23.06 -9.03 -20.31
CA THR A 305 -24.36 -9.21 -20.94
C THR A 305 -25.18 -7.91 -20.85
N GLY A 306 -24.60 -6.80 -21.33
CA GLY A 306 -25.31 -5.56 -21.67
C GLY A 306 -26.33 -5.00 -20.67
N SER A 307 -26.25 -5.28 -19.37
CA SER A 307 -27.10 -4.60 -18.38
C SER A 307 -26.41 -3.28 -18.01
N ASP A 308 -26.92 -2.17 -18.54
CA ASP A 308 -26.40 -0.82 -18.33
C ASP A 308 -26.52 -0.30 -16.88
N THR A 309 -26.97 -1.13 -15.93
CA THR A 309 -26.97 -0.76 -14.51
C THR A 309 -25.62 -1.08 -13.86
N PRO A 310 -24.94 -0.09 -13.25
CA PRO A 310 -23.78 -0.35 -12.42
C PRO A 310 -24.23 -1.19 -11.22
N ASP A 311 -23.75 -2.43 -11.16
CA ASP A 311 -23.86 -3.32 -10.00
C ASP A 311 -22.88 -2.87 -8.89
N SER A 312 -22.88 -1.56 -8.62
CA SER A 312 -22.25 -1.00 -7.43
C SER A 312 -23.17 -1.36 -6.27
N GLY A 313 -22.69 -2.21 -5.36
CA GLY A 313 -23.38 -2.61 -4.13
C GLY A 313 -23.68 -1.47 -3.13
N GLN A 314 -23.79 -0.23 -3.60
CA GLN A 314 -24.50 0.83 -2.90
C GLN A 314 -25.98 0.71 -3.26
N LEU A 315 -26.75 0.08 -2.37
CA LEU A 315 -28.17 0.43 -2.26
C LEU A 315 -28.22 1.95 -2.04
N PRO A 316 -28.94 2.71 -2.86
CA PRO A 316 -29.17 4.12 -2.57
C PRO A 316 -29.81 4.21 -1.18
N ASP A 317 -29.38 5.18 -0.37
CA ASP A 317 -30.10 5.57 0.84
C ASP A 317 -31.54 5.89 0.43
N LEU A 318 -32.47 5.00 0.76
CA LEU A 318 -33.91 5.22 0.64
C LEU A 318 -34.37 6.02 1.86
N GLU A 319 -33.76 7.16 2.12
CA GLU A 319 -34.35 8.15 2.99
C GLU A 319 -35.28 9.02 2.12
N ALA A 320 -36.58 8.91 2.39
CA ALA A 320 -37.69 9.68 1.81
C ALA A 320 -38.23 9.24 0.43
N SER A 321 -38.84 8.04 0.36
CA SER A 321 -39.97 7.86 -0.56
C SER A 321 -41.19 7.42 0.26
N ASP A 322 -42.06 8.39 0.57
CA ASP A 322 -43.27 8.18 1.36
C ASP A 322 -44.20 7.19 0.63
N THR A 323 -44.39 6.01 1.22
CA THR A 323 -45.51 5.13 0.84
C THR A 323 -46.81 5.85 1.13
N VAL A 324 -47.80 5.73 0.25
CA VAL A 324 -49.11 6.40 0.39
C VAL A 324 -50.15 5.41 0.90
N ALA A 325 -51.16 5.89 1.63
CA ALA A 325 -52.32 5.07 1.98
C ALA A 325 -53.07 4.59 0.71
N ILE A 326 -53.74 3.44 0.80
CA ILE A 326 -54.49 2.88 -0.34
C ILE A 326 -55.63 3.84 -0.74
N PRO A 327 -55.66 4.36 -1.98
CA PRO A 327 -56.71 5.28 -2.42
C PRO A 327 -58.05 4.55 -2.58
N ARG A 328 -59.14 5.23 -2.22
CA ARG A 328 -60.51 4.76 -2.53
C ARG A 328 -60.80 5.06 -4.00
N THR A 329 -60.88 4.01 -4.82
CA THR A 329 -61.11 4.12 -6.26
C THR A 329 -61.91 2.93 -6.77
N SER A 330 -62.79 3.17 -7.73
CA SER A 330 -63.48 2.09 -8.45
C SER A 330 -62.59 1.44 -9.53
N LEU A 331 -61.45 2.06 -9.85
CA LEU A 331 -60.54 1.65 -10.92
C LEU A 331 -59.41 0.80 -10.35
N VAL A 332 -59.58 -0.51 -10.43
CA VAL A 332 -58.67 -1.49 -9.83
C VAL A 332 -58.29 -2.56 -10.83
N VAL A 333 -56.99 -2.84 -10.92
CA VAL A 333 -56.42 -3.87 -11.79
C VAL A 333 -55.65 -4.89 -10.96
N SER A 334 -55.92 -6.18 -11.20
CA SER A 334 -55.05 -7.26 -10.74
C SER A 334 -54.07 -7.64 -11.85
N TRP A 335 -52.79 -7.36 -11.63
CA TRP A 335 -51.72 -7.63 -12.57
C TRP A 335 -51.23 -9.08 -12.47
N ALA A 336 -51.04 -9.74 -13.62
CA ALA A 336 -50.47 -11.07 -13.77
C ALA A 336 -51.11 -12.15 -12.87
N GLY A 337 -52.43 -12.06 -12.67
CA GLY A 337 -53.16 -12.98 -11.80
C GLY A 337 -52.69 -12.89 -10.34
N SER A 338 -52.28 -11.71 -9.89
CA SER A 338 -52.11 -11.44 -8.47
C SER A 338 -53.42 -11.82 -7.76
N PRO A 339 -53.38 -12.69 -6.73
CA PRO A 339 -54.57 -12.90 -5.93
C PRO A 339 -54.96 -11.51 -5.45
N ALA A 340 -56.17 -11.09 -5.80
CA ALA A 340 -56.73 -9.90 -5.20
C ALA A 340 -56.58 -10.08 -3.69
N TYR A 341 -56.27 -9.00 -2.99
CA TYR A 341 -56.27 -8.97 -1.54
C TYR A 341 -57.74 -9.07 -1.06
N GLU A 342 -58.38 -10.21 -1.35
CA GLU A 342 -59.82 -10.45 -1.31
C GLU A 342 -60.39 -10.33 0.10
N SER A 343 -59.54 -10.36 1.12
CA SER A 343 -59.97 -10.34 2.52
C SER A 343 -59.76 -9.01 3.24
N GLN A 344 -59.09 -8.00 2.68
CA GLN A 344 -58.75 -6.77 3.42
C GLN A 344 -58.55 -5.51 2.54
N LEU A 345 -59.13 -5.43 1.33
CA LEU A 345 -59.21 -4.14 0.63
C LEU A 345 -60.11 -3.18 1.43
N PRO A 346 -59.71 -1.91 1.65
CA PRO A 346 -60.53 -0.94 2.37
C PRO A 346 -61.90 -0.75 1.72
N GLU A 347 -62.94 -0.46 2.53
CA GLU A 347 -64.25 -0.06 1.99
C GLU A 347 -64.10 1.13 1.04
N GLY A 348 -64.62 0.98 -0.19
CA GLY A 348 -64.54 1.99 -1.25
C GLY A 348 -63.53 1.69 -2.36
N VAL A 349 -62.90 0.51 -2.36
CA VAL A 349 -62.12 -0.02 -3.49
C VAL A 349 -63.01 -0.94 -4.34
N GLY A 350 -63.03 -0.72 -5.66
CA GLY A 350 -63.85 -1.50 -6.60
C GLY A 350 -63.33 -2.92 -6.88
N ASP A 351 -64.15 -3.72 -7.56
CA ASP A 351 -63.77 -5.10 -7.94
C ASP A 351 -62.60 -5.10 -8.95
N PRO A 352 -61.50 -5.83 -8.68
CA PRO A 352 -60.32 -5.83 -9.53
C PRO A 352 -60.57 -6.52 -10.87
N LEU A 353 -60.25 -5.83 -11.96
CA LEU A 353 -60.22 -6.43 -13.30
C LEU A 353 -58.86 -7.06 -13.58
N PRO A 354 -58.79 -8.24 -14.20
CA PRO A 354 -57.51 -8.88 -14.46
C PRO A 354 -56.80 -8.20 -15.65
N ALA A 355 -55.49 -8.00 -15.58
CA ALA A 355 -54.63 -7.58 -16.70
C ALA A 355 -53.25 -8.26 -16.63
N GLY A 356 -52.58 -8.40 -17.78
CA GLY A 356 -51.20 -8.93 -17.88
C GLY A 356 -51.03 -10.42 -17.53
N GLY A 357 -49.77 -10.89 -17.58
CA GLY A 357 -49.41 -12.29 -17.34
C GLY A 357 -49.84 -13.22 -18.48
N ASN A 358 -50.78 -14.14 -18.21
CA ASN A 358 -51.29 -15.07 -19.23
C ASN A 358 -52.37 -14.46 -20.15
N GLN A 359 -52.66 -13.17 -20.02
CA GLN A 359 -53.63 -12.48 -20.87
C GLN A 359 -53.00 -11.97 -22.17
N SER A 360 -53.81 -11.88 -23.21
CA SER A 360 -53.40 -11.29 -24.48
C SER A 360 -53.51 -9.76 -24.43
N LEU A 361 -52.67 -9.05 -25.19
CA LEU A 361 -52.76 -7.58 -25.34
C LEU A 361 -54.16 -7.08 -25.75
N ALA A 362 -54.92 -7.89 -26.50
CA ALA A 362 -56.29 -7.54 -26.87
C ALA A 362 -57.25 -7.58 -25.67
N ALA A 363 -57.03 -8.49 -24.73
CA ALA A 363 -57.79 -8.57 -23.48
C ALA A 363 -57.42 -7.41 -22.55
N ASP A 364 -56.14 -7.06 -22.44
CA ASP A 364 -55.70 -5.91 -21.63
C ASP A 364 -56.32 -4.60 -22.12
N ARG A 365 -56.42 -4.39 -23.45
CA ARG A 365 -57.12 -3.25 -24.04
C ARG A 365 -58.61 -3.23 -23.73
N GLU A 366 -59.25 -4.40 -23.66
CA GLU A 366 -60.66 -4.49 -23.27
C GLU A 366 -60.84 -4.13 -21.79
N THR A 367 -59.94 -4.60 -20.92
CA THR A 367 -59.88 -4.19 -19.52
C THR A 367 -59.73 -2.68 -19.38
N LEU A 368 -58.87 -2.03 -20.18
CA LEU A 368 -58.72 -0.57 -20.18
C LEU A 368 -59.99 0.16 -20.64
N ARG A 369 -60.72 -0.37 -21.64
CA ARG A 369 -62.01 0.19 -22.07
C ARG A 369 -63.08 0.04 -20.99
N GLU A 370 -63.11 -1.09 -20.30
CA GLU A 370 -64.03 -1.33 -19.20
C GLU A 370 -63.74 -0.39 -18.02
N LEU A 371 -62.47 -0.17 -17.67
CA LEU A 371 -62.07 0.81 -16.67
C LEU A 371 -62.49 2.23 -17.07
N ALA A 372 -62.32 2.60 -18.35
CA ALA A 372 -62.76 3.90 -18.85
C ALA A 372 -64.29 4.08 -18.74
N ALA A 373 -65.07 3.01 -18.93
CA ALA A 373 -66.52 3.03 -18.77
C ALA A 373 -66.97 3.08 -17.29
N ARG A 374 -66.18 2.50 -16.37
CA ARG A 374 -66.44 2.49 -14.92
C ARG A 374 -66.06 3.79 -14.21
N ARG A 375 -65.25 4.64 -14.86
CA ARG A 375 -64.72 5.87 -14.28
C ARG A 375 -65.83 6.83 -13.83
N ASN A 376 -65.86 7.15 -12.54
CA ASN A 376 -66.70 8.19 -11.99
C ASN A 376 -65.92 9.51 -11.81
N SER A 377 -66.63 10.63 -11.63
CA SER A 377 -66.02 11.94 -11.38
C SER A 377 -65.16 12.01 -10.10
N SER A 378 -65.31 11.03 -9.20
CA SER A 378 -64.52 10.88 -7.97
C SER A 378 -63.25 10.05 -8.13
N ASP A 379 -63.07 9.34 -9.24
CA ASP A 379 -61.94 8.43 -9.44
C ASP A 379 -60.72 9.19 -10.01
N GLY A 380 -59.84 9.60 -9.10
CA GLY A 380 -58.56 10.24 -9.42
C GLY A 380 -57.37 9.29 -9.53
N HIS A 381 -57.54 8.01 -9.16
CA HIS A 381 -56.44 7.04 -9.02
C HIS A 381 -56.76 5.72 -9.72
N LEU A 382 -55.77 5.13 -10.38
CA LEU A 382 -55.78 3.74 -10.87
C LEU A 382 -54.95 2.89 -9.91
N LEU A 383 -55.59 1.94 -9.22
CA LEU A 383 -54.91 1.03 -8.31
C LEU A 383 -54.49 -0.24 -9.06
N VAL A 384 -53.19 -0.53 -9.10
CA VAL A 384 -52.65 -1.74 -9.73
C VAL A 384 -52.05 -2.64 -8.66
N ILE A 385 -52.68 -3.80 -8.47
CA ILE A 385 -52.29 -4.82 -7.50
C ILE A 385 -51.33 -5.79 -8.20
N ALA A 386 -50.11 -5.90 -7.68
CA ALA A 386 -49.08 -6.79 -8.23
C ALA A 386 -48.41 -7.60 -7.13
N ARG A 387 -47.85 -8.75 -7.47
CA ARG A 387 -47.15 -9.60 -6.51
C ARG A 387 -45.82 -8.94 -6.10
N SER A 388 -45.60 -8.76 -4.80
CA SER A 388 -44.41 -8.06 -4.29
C SER A 388 -43.09 -8.78 -4.60
N TRP A 389 -43.11 -10.11 -4.72
CA TRP A 389 -41.94 -10.92 -5.07
C TRP A 389 -41.60 -10.87 -6.55
N GLU A 390 -42.56 -10.51 -7.39
CA GLU A 390 -42.37 -10.43 -8.83
C GLU A 390 -41.81 -9.05 -9.18
N PRO A 391 -40.67 -8.98 -9.88
CA PRO A 391 -40.10 -7.70 -10.26
C PRO A 391 -41.01 -6.98 -11.26
N PRO A 392 -41.14 -5.64 -11.22
CA PRO A 392 -41.89 -4.90 -12.24
C PRO A 392 -41.23 -5.12 -13.61
N THR A 393 -42.02 -5.59 -14.58
CA THR A 393 -41.59 -5.96 -15.93
C THR A 393 -41.82 -4.81 -16.92
N ALA A 394 -41.19 -4.89 -18.09
CA ALA A 394 -41.44 -3.95 -19.19
C ALA A 394 -42.90 -4.00 -19.68
N GLU A 395 -43.53 -5.19 -19.65
CA GLU A 395 -44.94 -5.36 -20.01
C GLU A 395 -45.88 -4.55 -19.09
N LEU A 396 -45.54 -4.44 -17.80
CA LEU A 396 -46.28 -3.60 -16.87
C LEU A 396 -46.10 -2.12 -17.21
N GLU A 397 -44.90 -1.70 -17.57
CA GLU A 397 -44.61 -0.32 -17.99
C GLU A 397 -45.41 0.06 -19.25
N ASP A 398 -45.42 -0.81 -20.27
CA ASP A 398 -46.20 -0.62 -21.50
C ASP A 398 -47.72 -0.53 -21.21
N PHE A 399 -48.23 -1.39 -20.32
CA PHE A 399 -49.64 -1.34 -19.92
C PHE A 399 -50.00 -0.05 -19.18
N LEU A 400 -49.14 0.43 -18.27
CA LEU A 400 -49.36 1.67 -17.53
C LEU A 400 -49.33 2.90 -18.46
N ASP A 401 -48.50 2.85 -19.50
CA ASP A 401 -48.44 3.87 -20.53
C ASP A 401 -49.74 3.90 -21.35
N GLU A 402 -50.21 2.74 -21.83
CA GLU A 402 -51.50 2.63 -22.53
C GLU A 402 -52.68 3.03 -21.61
N ALA A 403 -52.62 2.70 -20.32
CA ALA A 403 -53.62 3.11 -19.34
C ALA A 403 -53.72 4.64 -19.18
N THR A 404 -52.58 5.33 -19.21
CA THR A 404 -52.53 6.80 -19.09
C THR A 404 -53.16 7.49 -20.31
N ASP A 405 -52.97 6.91 -21.50
CA ASP A 405 -53.58 7.40 -22.74
C ASP A 405 -55.10 7.19 -22.76
N HIS A 406 -55.57 6.05 -22.23
CA HIS A 406 -57.00 5.74 -22.15
C HIS A 406 -57.74 6.43 -20.99
N LEU A 407 -57.01 6.79 -19.92
CA LEU A 407 -57.53 7.44 -18.72
C LEU A 407 -56.78 8.76 -18.45
N PRO A 408 -57.01 9.81 -19.26
CA PRO A 408 -56.26 11.05 -19.13
C PRO A 408 -56.50 11.68 -17.75
N GLY A 409 -55.39 12.11 -17.13
CA GLY A 409 -55.36 12.79 -15.83
C GLY A 409 -55.44 11.86 -14.61
N ILE A 410 -55.37 10.54 -14.79
CA ILE A 410 -55.37 9.59 -13.67
C ILE A 410 -53.99 9.48 -13.02
N ARG A 411 -53.94 9.32 -11.70
CA ARG A 411 -52.70 8.99 -10.97
C ARG A 411 -52.57 7.50 -10.79
N ILE A 412 -51.39 6.94 -11.03
CA ILE A 412 -51.15 5.51 -10.87
C ILE A 412 -50.72 5.22 -9.43
N THR A 413 -51.31 4.21 -8.79
CA THR A 413 -50.89 3.74 -7.47
C THR A 413 -50.62 2.25 -7.52
N LEU A 414 -49.38 1.86 -7.26
CA LEU A 414 -48.93 0.47 -7.28
C LEU A 414 -49.05 -0.11 -5.87
N LEU A 415 -49.74 -1.24 -5.73
CA LEU A 415 -49.90 -1.96 -4.49
C LEU A 415 -49.20 -3.33 -4.59
N PRO A 416 -47.92 -3.43 -4.18
CA PRO A 416 -47.22 -4.70 -4.13
C PRO A 416 -47.73 -5.54 -2.94
N VAL A 417 -48.39 -6.66 -3.23
CA VAL A 417 -48.96 -7.58 -2.22
C VAL A 417 -48.13 -8.85 -2.09
N ALA A 418 -47.91 -9.31 -0.85
CA ALA A 418 -47.23 -10.59 -0.62
C ALA A 418 -48.15 -11.78 -0.96
N THR A 419 -47.54 -12.94 -1.23
CA THR A 419 -48.24 -14.17 -1.64
C THR A 419 -49.17 -14.72 -0.54
N THR A 420 -48.88 -14.41 0.73
CA THR A 420 -49.72 -14.74 1.88
C THR A 420 -50.36 -13.46 2.43
N SER A 421 -51.69 -13.47 2.57
CA SER A 421 -52.54 -12.33 2.96
C SER A 421 -52.18 -11.66 4.29
N SER A 422 -51.38 -12.32 5.13
CA SER A 422 -50.95 -11.86 6.45
C SER A 422 -49.52 -11.29 6.51
N SER A 423 -48.79 -11.27 5.39
CA SER A 423 -47.37 -10.87 5.38
C SER A 423 -47.13 -9.57 4.62
N ARG A 424 -46.35 -8.65 5.21
CA ARG A 424 -45.91 -7.43 4.53
C ARG A 424 -44.81 -7.77 3.50
N PRO A 425 -44.74 -7.05 2.37
CA PRO A 425 -43.57 -7.09 1.50
C PRO A 425 -42.29 -6.81 2.30
N THR A 426 -41.22 -7.54 1.99
CA THR A 426 -39.91 -7.26 2.59
C THR A 426 -39.41 -5.87 2.15
N ALA A 427 -38.56 -5.23 2.96
CA ALA A 427 -38.00 -3.91 2.63
C ALA A 427 -37.30 -3.90 1.27
N TRP A 428 -36.63 -4.98 0.88
CA TRP A 428 -35.98 -5.12 -0.42
C TRP A 428 -36.99 -5.20 -1.59
N GLN A 429 -38.08 -5.95 -1.43
CA GLN A 429 -39.16 -5.99 -2.43
C GLN A 429 -39.79 -4.62 -2.59
N LEU A 430 -40.15 -3.96 -1.49
CA LEU A 430 -40.75 -2.62 -1.52
C LEU A 430 -39.81 -1.60 -2.17
N ALA A 431 -38.51 -1.65 -1.86
CA ALA A 431 -37.49 -0.79 -2.48
C ALA A 431 -37.45 -0.93 -4.01
N GLN A 432 -37.67 -2.14 -4.54
CA GLN A 432 -37.71 -2.37 -5.98
C GLN A 432 -38.92 -1.70 -6.65
N TRP A 433 -40.09 -1.77 -6.01
CA TRP A 433 -41.31 -1.12 -6.46
C TRP A 433 -41.24 0.40 -6.37
N LEU A 434 -40.62 0.94 -5.30
CA LEU A 434 -40.38 2.38 -5.14
C LEU A 434 -39.46 2.93 -6.24
N ARG A 435 -38.38 2.20 -6.57
CA ARG A 435 -37.49 2.56 -7.69
C ARG A 435 -38.23 2.60 -9.02
N PHE A 436 -39.10 1.61 -9.26
CA PHE A 436 -39.91 1.55 -10.48
C PHE A 436 -40.90 2.71 -10.57
N ALA A 437 -41.62 3.00 -9.48
CA ALA A 437 -42.56 4.13 -9.41
C ALA A 437 -41.85 5.49 -9.62
N HIS A 438 -40.65 5.65 -9.07
CA HIS A 438 -39.83 6.85 -9.30
C HIS A 438 -39.39 6.97 -10.76
N ARG A 439 -38.98 5.86 -11.39
CA ARG A 439 -38.57 5.81 -12.80
C ARG A 439 -39.71 6.14 -13.75
N LEU A 440 -40.91 5.62 -13.49
CA LEU A 440 -42.12 5.87 -14.29
C LEU A 440 -42.44 7.37 -14.38
N GLY A 441 -42.20 8.12 -13.30
CA GLY A 441 -42.24 9.59 -13.31
C GLY A 441 -43.57 10.19 -13.79
N ARG A 442 -44.71 9.88 -13.14
CA ARG A 442 -46.05 10.40 -13.55
C ARG A 442 -47.00 10.65 -12.36
N GLY A 443 -46.45 11.05 -11.21
CA GLY A 443 -47.21 11.06 -9.95
C GLY A 443 -47.59 9.66 -9.47
N SER A 444 -46.86 8.64 -9.96
CA SER A 444 -46.95 7.24 -9.56
C SER A 444 -46.47 7.06 -8.13
N ALA A 445 -47.32 6.50 -7.28
CA ALA A 445 -47.01 6.23 -5.88
C ALA A 445 -47.06 4.72 -5.59
N VAL A 446 -46.32 4.29 -4.56
CA VAL A 446 -46.43 2.93 -4.04
C VAL A 446 -47.26 2.98 -2.76
N ALA A 447 -48.35 2.21 -2.72
CA ALA A 447 -49.18 2.07 -1.53
C ALA A 447 -48.78 0.83 -0.72
N VAL A 448 -48.99 0.90 0.60
CA VAL A 448 -48.81 -0.22 1.53
C VAL A 448 -50.08 -0.32 2.39
N PRO A 449 -50.54 -1.54 2.74
CA PRO A 449 -51.69 -1.69 3.65
C PRO A 449 -51.41 -1.04 5.01
N ASP A 450 -52.35 -0.19 5.47
CA ASP A 450 -52.31 0.43 6.81
C ASP A 450 -52.35 -0.64 7.91
N GLU A 451 -51.86 -0.31 9.11
CA GLU A 451 -51.88 -1.19 10.27
C GLU A 451 -53.30 -1.67 10.58
N VAL A 452 -53.51 -2.99 10.55
CA VAL A 452 -54.55 -3.59 11.39
C VAL A 452 -54.06 -3.40 12.82
N GLU A 453 -54.68 -2.49 13.56
CA GLU A 453 -54.62 -2.48 15.02
C GLU A 453 -55.00 -3.89 15.49
N ILE A 454 -53.99 -4.68 15.86
CA ILE A 454 -54.22 -5.84 16.69
C ILE A 454 -54.43 -5.25 18.09
N GLU A 455 -55.70 -5.11 18.48
CA GLU A 455 -56.06 -4.84 19.88
C GLU A 455 -55.31 -5.85 20.79
N PRO A 456 -54.81 -5.38 21.95
CA PRO A 456 -53.74 -6.03 22.72
C PRO A 456 -54.06 -7.43 23.26
#